data_AF-A0A1G5ZVT9-F1
#
_entry.id   AF-A0A1G5ZVT9-F1
#
_cell.length_a   1.000
_cell.length_b   1.000
_cell.length_c   1.000
_cell.angle_alpha   90.00
_cell.angle_beta   90.00
_cell.angle_gamma   90.00
#
_symmetry.space_group_name_H-M   'P 1'
#
loop_
_entity.id
_entity.type
_entity.pdbx_description
1 polymer ?
#
loop_
_entity_poly.entity_id
_entity_poly.type
_entity_poly.pdbx_seq_one_letter_code
_entity_poly.pdbx_strand_id
1 'polypeptide(L)'
;MNAIDQIPTKREDLAGLAGDIERVEAIFSSWDETQRNAVEAYRRAIEDLHGEALRRLVRGLKDEPAALAAMKQAVTDEVVYAVLRRHNILKPSLSERVEAALDGVRPMLASHGGNVELVNVRPPAIEVRFVGACDGCPASALTFHAGVKKAVEEACPEITDIIQIKGMSNAADNDSVRFVSPFALGAVGGWHLVCRLDEIPQGGISAVVVGGQNVILSRQEGVVSCFQNACAHLGMELDGGSIDEGIITCPYHGFRYDLSSGECLTAPEVALQSHAVRVIGNRVEVRLSS
;
A
#
# COMPACT_ATOMS: atom_id res chain seq x y z
N MET A 1 16.28 -20.18 -40.44
CA MET A 1 16.63 -20.03 -39.00
C MET A 1 15.33 -19.70 -38.30
N ASN A 2 14.81 -20.63 -37.49
CA ASN A 2 13.52 -20.48 -36.82
C ASN A 2 13.65 -19.49 -35.66
N ALA A 3 12.63 -18.64 -35.48
CA ALA A 3 12.55 -17.64 -34.41
C ALA A 3 12.52 -18.21 -32.97
N ILE A 4 12.70 -19.53 -32.82
CA ILE A 4 12.65 -20.27 -31.56
C ILE A 4 14.06 -20.39 -30.92
N ASP A 5 15.13 -20.10 -31.67
CA ASP A 5 16.52 -20.39 -31.26
C ASP A 5 17.27 -19.28 -30.49
N GLN A 6 16.57 -18.34 -29.84
CA GLN A 6 17.22 -17.39 -28.91
C GLN A 6 16.37 -17.07 -27.68
N ILE A 7 16.06 -18.08 -26.86
CA ILE A 7 15.68 -17.83 -25.45
C ILE A 7 16.96 -17.93 -24.62
N PRO A 8 17.49 -16.83 -24.06
CA PRO A 8 18.67 -16.85 -23.22
C PRO A 8 18.50 -17.80 -22.04
N THR A 9 19.56 -18.54 -21.75
CA THR A 9 19.69 -19.52 -20.68
C THR A 9 19.56 -18.85 -19.31
N LYS A 10 18.45 -19.14 -18.63
CA LYS A 10 18.16 -18.92 -17.20
C LYS A 10 17.94 -17.45 -16.79
N ARG A 11 16.68 -17.03 -16.82
CA ARG A 11 16.19 -15.85 -16.10
C ARG A 11 15.63 -16.33 -14.76
N GLU A 12 16.12 -15.76 -13.67
CA GLU A 12 15.72 -16.14 -12.31
C GLU A 12 14.83 -15.08 -11.65
N ASP A 13 14.64 -13.92 -12.29
CA ASP A 13 13.81 -12.82 -11.82
C ASP A 13 12.46 -12.73 -12.56
N LEU A 14 11.47 -12.10 -11.92
CA LEU A 14 10.11 -11.98 -12.43
C LEU A 14 10.06 -11.21 -13.75
N ALA A 15 10.77 -10.08 -13.83
CA ALA A 15 10.81 -9.24 -15.03
C ALA A 15 11.36 -10.01 -16.24
N GLY A 16 12.38 -10.83 -16.01
CA GLY A 16 12.94 -11.69 -17.02
C GLY A 16 11.93 -12.72 -17.54
N LEU A 17 11.31 -13.46 -16.64
CA LEU A 17 10.34 -14.51 -16.95
C LEU A 17 9.07 -13.95 -17.62
N ALA A 18 8.53 -12.84 -17.11
CA ALA A 18 7.38 -12.16 -17.70
C ALA A 18 7.69 -11.64 -19.12
N GLY A 19 8.87 -11.05 -19.31
CA GLY A 19 9.29 -10.57 -20.62
C GLY A 19 9.46 -11.67 -21.67
N ASP A 20 9.78 -12.91 -21.27
CA ASP A 20 9.76 -14.07 -22.20
C ASP A 20 8.34 -14.39 -22.66
N ILE A 21 7.38 -14.41 -21.72
CA ILE A 21 5.97 -14.64 -22.02
C ILE A 21 5.45 -13.57 -22.98
N GLU A 22 5.69 -12.30 -22.70
CA GLU A 22 5.25 -11.18 -23.55
C GLU A 22 5.83 -11.26 -24.97
N ARG A 23 7.11 -11.62 -25.11
CA ARG A 23 7.73 -11.80 -26.43
C ARG A 23 7.06 -12.91 -27.23
N VAL A 24 6.72 -14.02 -26.58
CA VAL A 24 6.06 -15.16 -27.21
C VAL A 24 4.60 -14.79 -27.56
N GLU A 25 3.89 -14.09 -26.68
CA GLU A 25 2.54 -13.58 -26.94
C GLU A 25 2.51 -12.58 -28.10
N ALA A 26 3.54 -11.73 -28.23
CA ALA A 26 3.68 -10.82 -29.36
C ALA A 26 3.83 -11.57 -30.70
N ILE A 27 4.50 -12.73 -30.72
CA ILE A 27 4.56 -13.58 -31.93
C ILE A 27 3.18 -14.10 -32.30
N PHE A 28 2.39 -14.55 -31.32
CA PHE A 28 1.04 -15.06 -31.57
C PHE A 28 0.10 -13.98 -32.12
N SER A 29 0.35 -12.70 -31.80
CA SER A 29 -0.50 -11.60 -32.28
C SER A 29 -0.57 -11.49 -33.81
N SER A 30 0.47 -11.95 -34.52
CA SER A 30 0.51 -11.94 -35.99
C SER A 30 -0.08 -13.21 -36.63
N TRP A 31 -0.52 -14.17 -35.82
CA TRP A 31 -1.06 -15.45 -36.31
C TRP A 31 -2.54 -15.33 -36.68
N ASP A 32 -3.02 -16.24 -37.54
CA ASP A 32 -4.43 -16.28 -37.88
C ASP A 32 -5.32 -16.66 -36.68
N GLU A 33 -6.62 -16.45 -36.79
CA GLU A 33 -7.57 -16.69 -35.69
C GLU A 33 -7.59 -18.16 -35.23
N THR A 34 -7.45 -19.12 -36.14
CA THR A 34 -7.47 -20.54 -35.78
C THR A 34 -6.23 -20.91 -34.97
N GLN A 35 -5.06 -20.44 -35.42
CA GLN A 35 -3.79 -20.63 -34.74
C GLN A 35 -3.78 -19.98 -33.35
N ARG A 36 -4.25 -18.72 -33.25
CA ARG A 36 -4.36 -18.01 -31.96
C ARG A 36 -5.29 -18.74 -30.99
N ASN A 37 -6.44 -19.19 -31.48
CA ASN A 37 -7.40 -19.92 -30.65
C ASN A 37 -6.83 -21.25 -30.15
N ALA A 38 -6.04 -21.96 -30.97
CA ALA A 38 -5.41 -23.22 -30.57
C ALA A 38 -4.36 -23.02 -29.45
N VAL A 39 -3.50 -22.00 -29.58
CA VAL A 39 -2.50 -21.67 -28.55
C VAL A 39 -3.18 -21.20 -27.27
N GLU A 40 -4.21 -20.37 -27.39
CA GLU A 40 -4.96 -19.89 -26.23
C GLU A 40 -5.69 -21.02 -25.50
N ALA A 41 -6.26 -21.98 -26.23
CA ALA A 41 -6.84 -23.18 -25.64
C ALA A 41 -5.80 -24.04 -24.92
N TYR A 42 -4.63 -24.24 -25.52
CA TYR A 42 -3.52 -24.96 -24.89
C TYR A 42 -3.03 -24.26 -23.61
N ARG A 43 -2.83 -22.94 -23.69
CA ARG A 43 -2.42 -22.10 -22.55
C ARG A 43 -3.42 -22.24 -21.40
N ARG A 44 -4.72 -22.11 -21.67
CA ARG A 44 -5.78 -22.30 -20.65
C ARG A 44 -5.73 -23.68 -20.01
N ALA A 45 -5.58 -24.73 -20.80
CA ALA A 45 -5.52 -26.09 -20.27
C ALA A 45 -4.34 -26.29 -19.30
N ILE A 46 -3.17 -25.71 -19.61
CA ILE A 46 -2.00 -25.73 -18.73
C ILE A 46 -2.24 -24.90 -17.46
N GLU A 47 -2.81 -23.70 -17.59
CA GLU A 47 -3.10 -22.81 -16.46
C GLU A 47 -4.14 -23.43 -15.51
N ASP A 48 -5.16 -24.10 -16.03
CA ASP A 48 -6.17 -24.80 -15.24
C ASP A 48 -5.56 -25.96 -14.46
N LEU A 49 -4.69 -26.74 -15.11
CA LEU A 49 -3.97 -27.84 -14.48
C LEU A 49 -3.06 -27.34 -13.35
N HIS A 50 -2.24 -26.32 -13.61
CA HIS A 50 -1.35 -25.72 -12.61
C HIS A 50 -2.14 -25.12 -11.44
N GLY A 51 -3.19 -24.35 -11.74
CA GLY A 51 -4.04 -23.75 -10.73
C GLY A 51 -4.68 -24.79 -9.82
N GLU A 52 -5.19 -25.88 -10.37
CA GLU A 52 -5.77 -26.97 -9.57
C GLU A 52 -4.71 -27.69 -8.71
N ALA A 53 -3.53 -27.97 -9.27
CA ALA A 53 -2.42 -28.58 -8.53
C ALA A 53 -1.99 -27.71 -7.34
N LEU A 54 -1.78 -26.42 -7.56
CA LEU A 54 -1.40 -25.47 -6.51
C LEU A 54 -2.49 -25.32 -5.44
N ARG A 55 -3.78 -25.26 -5.82
CA ARG A 55 -4.88 -25.21 -4.85
C ARG A 55 -4.94 -26.46 -3.96
N ARG A 56 -4.72 -27.64 -4.54
CA ARG A 56 -4.67 -28.90 -3.76
C ARG A 56 -3.47 -28.94 -2.83
N LEU A 57 -2.31 -28.50 -3.30
CA LEU A 57 -1.09 -28.40 -2.49
C LEU A 57 -1.31 -27.48 -1.28
N VAL A 58 -1.77 -26.25 -1.52
CA VAL A 58 -2.09 -25.28 -0.46
C VAL A 58 -3.12 -25.84 0.52
N ARG A 59 -4.17 -26.51 0.03
CA ARG A 59 -5.20 -27.12 0.88
C ARG A 59 -4.64 -28.25 1.76
N GLY A 60 -3.68 -29.02 1.26
CA GLY A 60 -3.03 -30.09 2.03
C GLY A 60 -2.03 -29.60 3.08
N LEU A 61 -1.47 -28.40 2.89
CA LEU A 61 -0.44 -27.84 3.76
C LEU A 61 -0.96 -26.84 4.80
N LYS A 62 -2.10 -26.19 4.55
CA LYS A 62 -2.58 -25.06 5.36
C LYS A 62 -2.84 -25.38 6.84
N ASP A 63 -3.13 -26.63 7.18
CA ASP A 63 -3.51 -27.02 8.55
C ASP A 63 -2.28 -27.34 9.42
N GLU A 64 -1.09 -27.44 8.81
CA GLU A 64 0.18 -27.63 9.50
C GLU A 64 0.87 -26.26 9.76
N PRO A 65 1.01 -25.81 11.02
CA PRO A 65 1.48 -24.46 11.32
C PRO A 65 2.85 -24.10 10.74
N ALA A 66 3.79 -25.07 10.75
CA ALA A 66 5.12 -24.87 10.19
C ALA A 66 5.08 -24.72 8.66
N ALA A 67 4.24 -25.50 7.97
CA ALA A 67 4.06 -25.40 6.53
C ALA A 67 3.38 -24.08 6.14
N LEU A 68 2.38 -23.64 6.92
CA LEU A 68 1.74 -22.35 6.72
C LEU A 68 2.73 -21.18 6.92
N ALA A 69 3.60 -21.25 7.91
CA ALA A 69 4.65 -20.25 8.12
C ALA A 69 5.65 -20.23 6.95
N ALA A 70 6.10 -21.40 6.49
CA ALA A 70 6.97 -21.51 5.32
C ALA A 70 6.31 -20.99 4.04
N MET A 71 5.01 -21.24 3.85
CA MET A 71 4.24 -20.68 2.73
C MET A 71 4.15 -19.15 2.81
N LYS A 72 3.91 -18.58 3.98
CA LYS A 72 3.92 -17.12 4.18
C LYS A 72 5.27 -16.52 3.82
N GLN A 73 6.37 -17.18 4.19
CA GLN A 73 7.72 -16.79 3.79
C GLN A 73 7.93 -16.94 2.29
N ALA A 74 7.46 -18.02 1.66
CA ALA A 74 7.63 -18.25 0.23
C ALA A 74 6.92 -17.19 -0.62
N VAL A 75 5.79 -16.65 -0.15
CA VAL A 75 5.05 -15.58 -0.82
C VAL A 75 5.82 -14.24 -0.85
N THR A 76 6.93 -14.10 -0.10
CA THR A 76 7.81 -12.92 -0.22
C THR A 76 8.67 -12.95 -1.48
N ASP A 77 8.74 -14.08 -2.19
CA ASP A 77 9.38 -14.18 -3.49
C ASP A 77 8.43 -13.67 -4.59
N GLU A 78 8.92 -12.77 -5.44
CA GLU A 78 8.14 -12.10 -6.46
C GLU A 78 7.54 -13.06 -7.51
N VAL A 79 8.25 -14.13 -7.86
CA VAL A 79 7.79 -15.13 -8.83
C VAL A 79 6.69 -15.98 -8.20
N VAL A 80 6.90 -16.41 -6.95
CA VAL A 80 5.90 -17.18 -6.19
C VAL A 80 4.63 -16.36 -6.01
N TYR A 81 4.75 -15.09 -5.60
CA TYR A 81 3.61 -14.19 -5.47
C TYR A 81 2.83 -14.05 -6.79
N ALA A 82 3.52 -13.76 -7.90
CA ALA A 82 2.90 -13.57 -9.21
C ALA A 82 2.13 -14.81 -9.68
N VAL A 83 2.71 -16.00 -9.53
CA VAL A 83 2.06 -17.27 -9.91
C VAL A 83 0.83 -17.55 -9.05
N LEU A 84 0.94 -17.41 -7.73
CA LEU A 84 -0.20 -17.66 -6.83
C LEU A 84 -1.33 -16.66 -7.04
N ARG A 85 -1.00 -15.41 -7.38
CA ARG A 85 -1.97 -14.37 -7.74
C ARG A 85 -2.68 -14.69 -9.07
N ARG A 86 -1.92 -15.05 -10.11
CA ARG A 86 -2.43 -15.44 -11.44
C ARG A 86 -3.46 -16.56 -11.37
N HIS A 87 -3.25 -17.53 -10.48
CA HIS A 87 -4.16 -18.67 -10.29
C HIS A 87 -5.30 -18.42 -9.28
N ASN A 88 -5.46 -17.17 -8.80
CA ASN A 88 -6.46 -16.76 -7.80
C ASN A 88 -6.36 -17.52 -6.47
N ILE A 89 -5.15 -17.92 -6.08
CA ILE A 89 -4.89 -18.58 -4.81
C ILE A 89 -4.65 -17.53 -3.72
N LEU A 90 -3.89 -16.49 -4.06
CA LEU A 90 -3.89 -15.23 -3.32
C LEU A 90 -5.02 -14.36 -3.86
N LYS A 91 -6.00 -14.07 -3.00
CA LYS A 91 -7.04 -13.11 -3.30
C LYS A 91 -6.43 -11.69 -3.31
N PRO A 92 -7.02 -10.76 -4.08
CA PRO A 92 -6.64 -9.36 -3.97
C PRO A 92 -6.76 -8.91 -2.52
N SER A 93 -5.78 -8.13 -2.06
CA SER A 93 -5.92 -7.41 -0.79
C SER A 93 -7.15 -6.51 -0.84
N LEU A 94 -7.65 -6.13 0.33
CA LEU A 94 -8.77 -5.20 0.37
C LEU A 94 -8.39 -3.86 -0.29
N SER A 95 -7.16 -3.39 -0.06
CA SER A 95 -6.64 -2.18 -0.68
C SER A 95 -6.61 -2.25 -2.20
N GLU A 96 -6.16 -3.37 -2.78
CA GLU A 96 -6.20 -3.57 -4.24
C GLU A 96 -7.63 -3.49 -4.80
N ARG A 97 -8.62 -4.04 -4.09
CA ARG A 97 -10.02 -4.01 -4.53
C ARG A 97 -10.60 -2.61 -4.42
N VAL A 98 -10.27 -1.89 -3.35
CA VAL A 98 -10.68 -0.49 -3.17
C VAL A 98 -10.05 0.38 -4.25
N GLU A 99 -8.74 0.26 -4.49
CA GLU A 99 -8.03 1.03 -5.50
C GLU A 99 -8.59 0.77 -6.91
N ALA A 100 -8.85 -0.49 -7.26
CA ALA A 100 -9.50 -0.85 -8.51
C ALA A 100 -10.92 -0.26 -8.64
N ALA A 101 -11.67 -0.17 -7.53
CA ALA A 101 -12.97 0.48 -7.52
C ALA A 101 -12.85 2.00 -7.71
N LEU A 102 -11.83 2.63 -7.11
CA LEU A 102 -11.54 4.05 -7.30
C LEU A 102 -11.12 4.34 -8.74
N ASP A 103 -10.27 3.52 -9.34
CA ASP A 103 -9.89 3.63 -10.76
C ASP A 103 -11.09 3.67 -11.70
N GLY A 104 -12.15 2.92 -11.39
CA GLY A 104 -13.40 2.94 -12.15
C GLY A 104 -14.13 4.28 -12.12
N VAL A 105 -13.98 5.08 -11.06
CA VAL A 105 -14.67 6.38 -10.89
C VAL A 105 -13.79 7.60 -11.21
N ARG A 106 -12.45 7.45 -11.20
CA ARG A 106 -11.50 8.53 -11.52
C ARG A 106 -11.78 9.23 -12.86
N PRO A 107 -12.11 8.54 -13.98
CA PRO A 107 -12.42 9.21 -15.24
C PRO A 107 -13.61 10.19 -15.15
N MET A 108 -14.64 9.82 -14.38
CA MET A 108 -15.81 10.66 -14.15
C MET A 108 -15.44 11.90 -13.32
N LEU A 109 -14.65 11.73 -12.26
CA LEU A 109 -14.16 12.84 -11.43
C LEU A 109 -13.28 13.80 -12.25
N ALA A 110 -12.38 13.24 -13.06
CA ALA A 110 -11.46 14.00 -13.90
C ALA A 110 -12.21 14.89 -14.92
N SER A 111 -13.31 14.41 -15.49
CA SER A 111 -14.15 15.21 -16.40
C SER A 111 -14.77 16.46 -15.77
N HIS A 112 -14.82 16.50 -14.43
CA HIS A 112 -15.30 17.64 -13.64
C HIS A 112 -14.16 18.36 -12.90
N GLY A 113 -12.91 18.11 -13.29
CA GLY A 113 -11.73 18.80 -12.78
C GLY A 113 -11.28 18.36 -11.38
N GLY A 114 -11.61 17.14 -10.96
CA GLY A 114 -11.08 16.60 -9.71
C GLY A 114 -10.72 15.12 -9.76
N ASN A 115 -10.31 14.57 -8.63
CA ASN A 115 -9.84 13.19 -8.51
C ASN A 115 -10.05 12.68 -7.08
N VAL A 116 -9.84 11.37 -6.87
CA VAL A 116 -9.88 10.72 -5.56
C VAL A 116 -8.61 9.89 -5.35
N GLU A 117 -8.01 10.08 -4.18
CA GLU A 117 -6.85 9.35 -3.70
C GLU A 117 -7.27 8.48 -2.51
N LEU A 118 -6.86 7.22 -2.50
CA LEU A 118 -6.99 6.36 -1.34
C LEU A 118 -5.93 6.76 -0.32
N VAL A 119 -6.35 6.91 0.94
CA VAL A 119 -5.44 7.32 2.02
C VAL A 119 -5.27 6.19 3.03
N ASN A 120 -6.35 5.47 3.33
CA ASN A 120 -6.30 4.38 4.28
C ASN A 120 -7.43 3.37 4.02
N VAL A 121 -7.18 2.12 4.35
CA VAL A 121 -8.15 1.03 4.28
C VAL A 121 -8.21 0.33 5.63
N ARG A 122 -9.33 0.51 6.34
CA ARG A 122 -9.56 -0.15 7.63
C ARG A 122 -11.04 -0.49 7.79
N PRO A 123 -11.45 -1.74 7.50
CA PRO A 123 -12.82 -2.18 7.68
C PRO A 123 -13.43 -1.75 9.04
N PRO A 124 -14.69 -1.30 9.05
CA PRO A 124 -15.60 -1.25 7.91
C PRO A 124 -15.48 0.02 7.05
N ALA A 125 -14.42 0.82 7.23
CA ALA A 125 -14.27 2.12 6.57
C ALA A 125 -13.02 2.22 5.67
N ILE A 126 -13.05 3.15 4.73
CA ILE A 126 -11.85 3.64 4.05
C ILE A 126 -11.74 5.16 4.19
N GLU A 127 -10.53 5.68 4.15
CA GLU A 127 -10.28 7.12 4.09
C GLU A 127 -9.86 7.48 2.67
N VAL A 128 -10.54 8.47 2.10
CA VAL A 128 -10.24 8.98 0.77
C VAL A 128 -10.04 10.48 0.81
N ARG A 129 -9.18 10.99 -0.06
CA ARG A 129 -8.99 12.42 -0.27
C ARG A 129 -9.52 12.78 -1.65
N PHE A 130 -10.41 13.75 -1.70
CA PHE A 130 -10.79 14.36 -2.96
C PHE A 130 -9.82 15.51 -3.26
N VAL A 131 -9.36 15.59 -4.50
CA VAL A 131 -8.43 16.64 -4.96
C VAL A 131 -9.02 17.38 -6.17
N GLY A 132 -8.51 18.58 -6.45
CA GLY A 132 -9.00 19.45 -7.53
C GLY A 132 -10.33 20.13 -7.18
N ALA A 133 -11.18 20.36 -8.19
CA ALA A 133 -12.48 21.02 -8.04
C ALA A 133 -13.48 20.24 -7.14
N CYS A 134 -13.14 19.00 -6.78
CA CYS A 134 -13.89 18.20 -5.82
C CYS A 134 -13.65 18.63 -4.36
N ASP A 135 -12.58 19.40 -4.07
CA ASP A 135 -12.29 19.90 -2.72
C ASP A 135 -12.95 21.27 -2.52
N GLY A 136 -13.90 21.35 -1.57
CA GLY A 136 -14.51 22.63 -1.16
C GLY A 136 -15.75 23.11 -1.93
N CYS A 137 -16.28 22.38 -2.93
CA CYS A 137 -17.54 22.71 -3.60
C CYS A 137 -18.74 21.94 -2.96
N PRO A 138 -19.69 22.61 -2.28
CA PRO A 138 -20.79 21.94 -1.57
C PRO A 138 -21.72 21.12 -2.47
N ALA A 139 -21.90 21.53 -3.74
CA ALA A 139 -22.80 20.89 -4.67
C ALA A 139 -22.22 19.65 -5.34
N SER A 140 -20.90 19.63 -5.59
CA SER A 140 -20.22 18.51 -6.27
C SER A 140 -19.72 17.45 -5.29
N ALA A 141 -19.38 17.83 -4.05
CA ALA A 141 -18.88 16.92 -3.02
C ALA A 141 -19.86 15.78 -2.71
N LEU A 142 -21.18 16.05 -2.68
CA LEU A 142 -22.18 15.03 -2.37
C LEU A 142 -22.33 13.98 -3.48
N THR A 143 -22.30 14.39 -4.75
CA THR A 143 -22.42 13.49 -5.90
C THR A 143 -21.16 12.64 -6.09
N PHE A 144 -19.98 13.23 -5.89
CA PHE A 144 -18.71 12.50 -5.96
C PHE A 144 -18.54 11.52 -4.81
N HIS A 145 -18.89 11.93 -3.58
CA HIS A 145 -18.88 11.05 -2.43
C HIS A 145 -19.82 9.85 -2.63
N ALA A 146 -21.04 10.08 -3.14
CA ALA A 146 -21.98 9.00 -3.43
C ALA A 146 -21.50 8.05 -4.55
N GLY A 147 -20.87 8.59 -5.61
CA GLY A 147 -20.31 7.78 -6.70
C GLY A 147 -19.15 6.90 -6.25
N VAL A 148 -18.22 7.47 -5.47
CA VAL A 148 -17.10 6.73 -4.85
C VAL A 148 -17.63 5.69 -3.87
N LYS A 149 -18.59 6.05 -3.00
CA LYS A 149 -19.23 5.14 -2.05
C LYS A 149 -19.84 3.92 -2.73
N LYS A 150 -20.65 4.16 -3.76
CA LYS A 150 -21.29 3.09 -4.52
C LYS A 150 -20.26 2.15 -5.16
N ALA A 151 -19.25 2.69 -5.85
CA ALA A 151 -18.24 1.88 -6.52
C ALA A 151 -17.45 0.99 -5.54
N VAL A 152 -17.09 1.55 -4.39
CA VAL A 152 -16.37 0.82 -3.34
C VAL A 152 -17.26 -0.23 -2.69
N GLU A 153 -18.52 0.06 -2.35
CA GLU A 153 -19.46 -0.93 -1.78
C GLU A 153 -19.72 -2.11 -2.75
N GLU A 154 -19.80 -1.84 -4.05
CA GLU A 154 -19.98 -2.88 -5.08
C GLU A 154 -18.75 -3.81 -5.20
N ALA A 155 -17.54 -3.25 -5.14
CA ALA A 155 -16.30 -4.03 -5.21
C ALA A 155 -15.88 -4.65 -3.87
N CYS A 156 -16.27 -4.01 -2.76
CA CYS A 156 -15.87 -4.28 -1.39
C CYS A 156 -17.07 -4.23 -0.42
N PRO A 157 -17.93 -5.27 -0.39
CA PRO A 157 -19.09 -5.31 0.51
C PRO A 157 -18.74 -5.22 2.01
N GLU A 158 -17.49 -5.50 2.38
CA GLU A 158 -16.96 -5.33 3.74
C GLU A 158 -16.65 -3.88 4.13
N ILE A 159 -16.66 -2.94 3.17
CA ILE A 159 -16.52 -1.50 3.40
C ILE A 159 -17.90 -0.86 3.32
N THR A 160 -18.38 -0.32 4.43
CA THR A 160 -19.69 0.36 4.54
C THR A 160 -19.56 1.88 4.65
N ASP A 161 -18.36 2.36 4.99
CA ASP A 161 -18.12 3.76 5.30
C ASP A 161 -16.96 4.33 4.49
N ILE A 162 -17.14 5.55 3.99
CA ILE A 162 -16.09 6.33 3.34
C ILE A 162 -15.93 7.62 4.11
N ILE A 163 -14.71 7.85 4.59
CA ILE A 163 -14.35 9.04 5.35
C ILE A 163 -13.56 9.94 4.39
N GLN A 164 -14.11 11.12 4.10
CA GLN A 164 -13.36 12.14 3.36
C GLN A 164 -12.43 12.88 4.31
N ILE A 165 -11.14 12.83 4.03
CA ILE A 165 -10.17 13.71 4.69
C ILE A 165 -9.96 14.97 3.83
N LYS A 166 -9.92 16.15 4.48
CA LYS A 166 -9.72 17.43 3.78
C LYS A 166 -8.23 17.71 3.55
N GLY A 167 -7.92 18.19 2.34
CA GLY A 167 -6.66 18.87 2.02
C GLY A 167 -6.72 20.35 2.40
N MET A 168 -5.55 20.96 2.61
CA MET A 168 -5.41 22.33 3.13
C MET A 168 -6.03 23.39 2.20
N SER A 169 -6.93 24.23 2.74
CA SER A 169 -7.15 25.59 2.23
C SER A 169 -6.75 26.59 3.31
N ASN A 170 -5.85 27.52 2.95
CA ASN A 170 -5.29 28.56 3.81
C ASN A 170 -6.36 29.40 4.51
N ALA A 171 -6.25 29.60 5.82
CA ALA A 171 -6.49 30.89 6.47
C ALA A 171 -5.94 30.90 7.90
N ALA A 172 -5.27 32.00 8.22
CA ALA A 172 -4.67 32.39 9.49
C ALA A 172 -5.58 32.18 10.72
N ASP A 173 -5.05 31.53 11.76
CA ASP A 173 -5.13 32.05 13.13
C ASP A 173 -4.03 31.46 14.02
N ASN A 174 -3.55 32.27 14.96
CA ASN A 174 -2.43 32.03 15.85
C ASN A 174 -2.70 30.88 16.84
N ASP A 175 -1.63 30.17 17.19
CA ASP A 175 -1.55 29.05 18.15
C ASP A 175 -1.87 27.64 17.61
N SER A 176 -1.93 27.51 16.29
CA SER A 176 -2.40 26.31 15.59
C SER A 176 -1.44 25.13 15.64
N VAL A 177 -1.95 23.99 16.13
CA VAL A 177 -1.39 22.66 15.93
C VAL A 177 -1.16 22.41 14.43
N ARG A 178 0.11 22.25 14.00
CA ARG A 178 0.44 22.14 12.56
C ARG A 178 0.08 20.79 11.94
N PHE A 179 -0.11 19.76 12.75
CA PHE A 179 -0.51 18.44 12.28
C PHE A 179 -0.91 17.58 13.49
N VAL A 180 -1.94 16.77 13.37
CA VAL A 180 -2.24 15.64 14.27
C VAL A 180 -2.34 14.42 13.37
N SER A 181 -1.54 13.39 13.62
CA SER A 181 -1.62 12.13 12.86
C SER A 181 -3.07 11.62 12.86
N PRO A 182 -3.71 11.44 11.68
CA PRO A 182 -5.12 11.03 11.56
C PRO A 182 -5.42 9.71 12.30
N PHE A 183 -4.40 8.84 12.37
CA PHE A 183 -4.49 7.50 12.95
C PHE A 183 -4.48 7.47 14.49
N ALA A 184 -4.33 8.62 15.15
CA ALA A 184 -4.04 8.68 16.58
C ALA A 184 -5.05 9.50 17.40
N LEU A 185 -6.19 9.84 16.79
CA LEU A 185 -7.33 10.46 17.47
C LEU A 185 -7.93 9.55 18.57
N GLY A 186 -7.69 8.23 18.49
CA GLY A 186 -8.09 7.24 19.50
C GLY A 186 -7.05 6.89 20.58
N ALA A 187 -5.84 7.47 20.55
CA ALA A 187 -4.78 7.11 21.50
C ALA A 187 -5.12 7.56 22.95
N VAL A 188 -4.90 6.67 23.92
CA VAL A 188 -5.21 6.88 25.35
C VAL A 188 -3.92 7.19 26.11
N GLY A 189 -3.86 8.31 26.83
CA GLY A 189 -2.66 8.72 27.55
C GLY A 189 -2.37 10.22 27.46
N GLY A 190 -1.33 10.67 28.17
CA GLY A 190 -0.88 12.06 28.15
C GLY A 190 -0.03 12.39 26.92
N TRP A 191 0.03 13.68 26.57
CA TRP A 191 1.00 14.18 25.60
C TRP A 191 2.37 14.30 26.27
N HIS A 192 3.40 13.77 25.62
CA HIS A 192 4.78 13.85 26.05
C HIS A 192 5.55 14.78 25.12
N LEU A 193 6.21 15.80 25.67
CA LEU A 193 7.18 16.59 24.91
C LEU A 193 8.37 15.69 24.55
N VAL A 194 8.67 15.58 23.25
CA VAL A 194 9.70 14.67 22.74
C VAL A 194 10.96 15.44 22.31
N CYS A 195 10.80 16.43 21.45
CA CYS A 195 11.90 17.24 20.94
C CYS A 195 11.39 18.57 20.38
N ARG A 196 12.30 19.40 19.87
CA ARG A 196 11.95 20.56 19.05
C ARG A 196 11.82 20.19 17.57
N LEU A 197 11.02 20.94 16.82
CA LEU A 197 10.78 20.68 15.39
C LEU A 197 12.06 20.81 14.54
N ASP A 198 12.98 21.69 14.95
CA ASP A 198 14.29 21.90 14.32
C ASP A 198 15.30 20.76 14.59
N GLU A 199 15.00 19.85 15.52
CA GLU A 199 15.81 18.65 15.77
C GLU A 199 15.46 17.49 14.83
N ILE A 200 14.31 17.54 14.16
CA ILE A 200 13.94 16.54 13.14
C ILE A 200 14.40 17.04 11.77
N PRO A 201 15.35 16.36 11.09
CA PRO A 201 15.83 16.78 9.79
C PRO A 201 14.70 16.81 8.75
N GLN A 202 14.67 17.85 7.91
CA GLN A 202 13.77 17.90 6.77
C GLN A 202 14.12 16.77 5.78
N GLY A 203 13.14 15.93 5.45
CA GLY A 203 13.34 14.73 4.62
C GLY A 203 13.98 13.55 5.35
N GLY A 204 14.17 13.64 6.67
CA GLY A 204 14.82 12.60 7.47
C GLY A 204 14.01 12.18 8.68
N ILE A 205 14.67 11.43 9.57
CA ILE A 205 14.09 10.93 10.82
C ILE A 205 14.93 11.31 12.05
N SER A 206 14.30 11.22 13.21
CA SER A 206 14.95 11.22 14.52
C SER A 206 14.34 10.11 15.38
N ALA A 207 15.17 9.21 15.92
CA ALA A 207 14.75 8.19 16.86
C ALA A 207 14.79 8.72 18.30
N VAL A 208 13.74 8.46 19.09
CA VAL A 208 13.62 8.93 20.47
C VAL A 208 12.89 7.90 21.32
N VAL A 209 13.27 7.79 22.59
CA VAL A 209 12.56 6.94 23.57
C VAL A 209 11.54 7.76 24.33
N VAL A 210 10.26 7.36 24.29
CA VAL A 210 9.14 8.02 24.97
C VAL A 210 8.40 6.97 25.79
N GLY A 211 8.26 7.16 27.10
CA GLY A 211 7.53 6.22 27.95
C GLY A 211 8.06 4.77 27.93
N GLY A 212 9.35 4.58 27.58
CA GLY A 212 9.97 3.26 27.41
C GLY A 212 9.78 2.63 26.03
N GLN A 213 9.03 3.25 25.12
CA GLN A 213 8.91 2.83 23.72
C GLN A 213 9.89 3.61 22.83
N ASN A 214 10.61 2.91 21.96
CA ASN A 214 11.47 3.52 20.95
C ASN A 214 10.62 3.95 19.74
N VAL A 215 10.63 5.22 19.35
CA VAL A 215 9.83 5.76 18.25
C VAL A 215 10.71 6.51 17.25
N ILE A 216 10.31 6.52 15.98
CA ILE A 216 10.88 7.38 14.94
C ILE A 216 9.92 8.52 14.63
N LEU A 217 10.46 9.74 14.62
CA LEU A 217 9.81 10.93 14.12
C LEU A 217 10.34 11.21 12.71
N SER A 218 9.47 11.51 11.75
CA SER A 218 9.90 11.98 10.42
C SER A 218 9.34 13.37 10.12
N ARG A 219 10.02 14.13 9.26
CA ARG A 219 9.55 15.45 8.83
C ARG A 219 9.63 15.62 7.32
N GLN A 220 8.50 15.86 6.67
CA GLN A 220 8.41 16.13 5.23
C GLN A 220 7.47 17.29 4.95
N GLU A 221 7.90 18.25 4.13
CA GLU A 221 7.11 19.44 3.73
C GLU A 221 6.37 20.18 4.87
N GLY A 222 6.89 20.13 6.10
CA GLY A 222 6.27 20.74 7.29
C GLY A 222 5.30 19.83 8.05
N VAL A 223 5.07 18.61 7.56
CA VAL A 223 4.35 17.52 8.24
C VAL A 223 5.33 16.73 9.10
N VAL A 224 4.88 16.33 10.29
CA VAL A 224 5.64 15.44 11.19
C VAL A 224 4.84 14.19 11.43
N SER A 225 5.43 13.02 11.23
CA SER A 225 4.82 11.73 11.58
C SER A 225 5.60 11.06 12.72
N CYS A 226 4.96 10.12 13.40
CA CYS A 226 5.56 9.35 14.48
C CYS A 226 5.14 7.89 14.41
N PHE A 227 6.13 6.99 14.36
CA PHE A 227 5.90 5.55 14.35
C PHE A 227 6.74 4.86 15.41
N GLN A 228 6.33 3.68 15.84
CA GLN A 228 7.20 2.77 16.59
C GLN A 228 8.47 2.51 15.77
N ASN A 229 9.65 2.56 16.40
CA ASN A 229 10.92 2.20 15.77
C ASN A 229 11.05 0.68 15.65
N ALA A 230 10.13 0.06 14.93
CA ALA A 230 10.04 -1.38 14.75
C ALA A 230 9.47 -1.69 13.37
N CYS A 231 10.28 -2.34 12.55
CA CYS A 231 9.89 -2.87 11.26
C CYS A 231 8.71 -3.81 11.45
N ALA A 232 7.59 -3.55 10.75
CA ALA A 232 6.38 -4.35 10.88
C ALA A 232 6.51 -5.79 10.35
N HIS A 233 7.66 -6.15 9.77
CA HIS A 233 8.03 -7.53 9.43
C HIS A 233 8.42 -8.36 10.68
N LEU A 234 9.52 -8.02 11.35
CA LEU A 234 10.09 -8.80 12.48
C LEU A 234 10.45 -7.96 13.71
N GLY A 235 10.01 -6.70 13.76
CA GLY A 235 10.19 -5.81 14.90
C GLY A 235 11.58 -5.18 15.03
N MET A 236 12.48 -5.37 14.06
CA MET A 236 13.82 -4.79 14.08
C MET A 236 13.80 -3.27 13.89
N GLU A 237 14.76 -2.57 14.49
CA GLU A 237 14.82 -1.10 14.45
C GLU A 237 15.00 -0.56 13.01
N LEU A 238 14.37 0.57 12.73
CA LEU A 238 14.33 1.20 11.40
C LEU A 238 15.30 2.36 11.25
N ASP A 239 15.76 2.95 12.35
CA ASP A 239 16.55 4.18 12.40
C ASP A 239 17.98 4.06 11.82
N GLY A 240 18.46 2.83 11.59
CA GLY A 240 19.65 2.56 10.78
C GLY A 240 19.40 2.42 9.27
N GLY A 241 18.15 2.61 8.82
CA GLY A 241 17.72 2.45 7.43
C GLY A 241 18.08 3.63 6.52
N SER A 242 18.10 3.38 5.21
CA SER A 242 18.25 4.45 4.21
C SER A 242 16.91 5.12 3.92
N ILE A 243 16.93 6.44 3.69
CA ILE A 243 15.74 7.21 3.33
C ILE A 243 15.96 7.83 1.95
N ASP A 244 15.00 7.63 1.07
CA ASP A 244 14.96 8.22 -0.27
C ASP A 244 13.54 8.67 -0.59
N GLU A 245 13.36 9.92 -1.04
CA GLU A 245 12.06 10.54 -1.36
C GLU A 245 10.94 10.26 -0.33
N GLY A 246 11.29 10.30 0.96
CA GLY A 246 10.32 10.08 2.03
C GLY A 246 9.96 8.62 2.31
N ILE A 247 10.66 7.67 1.70
CA ILE A 247 10.51 6.24 1.92
C ILE A 247 11.70 5.75 2.75
N ILE A 248 11.44 5.12 3.89
CA ILE A 248 12.48 4.46 4.70
C ILE A 248 12.59 2.99 4.29
N THR A 249 13.83 2.52 4.09
CA THR A 249 14.14 1.12 3.82
C THR A 249 14.77 0.48 5.05
N CYS A 250 14.11 -0.53 5.62
CA CYS A 250 14.61 -1.29 6.76
C CYS A 250 15.98 -1.91 6.43
N PRO A 251 17.01 -1.70 7.26
CA PRO A 251 18.39 -2.11 6.95
C PRO A 251 18.61 -3.63 7.00
N TYR A 252 17.64 -4.38 7.53
CA TYR A 252 17.76 -5.83 7.72
C TYR A 252 17.23 -6.63 6.53
N HIS A 253 16.00 -6.36 6.11
CA HIS A 253 15.29 -7.18 5.10
C HIS A 253 14.71 -6.35 3.94
N GLY A 254 15.04 -5.06 3.87
CA GLY A 254 14.66 -4.21 2.74
C GLY A 254 13.19 -3.81 2.68
N PHE A 255 12.41 -4.01 3.75
CA PHE A 255 11.03 -3.52 3.82
C PHE A 255 11.00 -2.00 3.71
N ARG A 256 10.21 -1.49 2.78
CA ARG A 256 10.10 -0.08 2.46
C ARG A 256 8.80 0.47 3.04
N TYR A 257 8.87 1.62 3.70
CA TYR A 257 7.72 2.28 4.30
C TYR A 257 7.65 3.74 3.89
N ASP A 258 6.46 4.19 3.51
CA ASP A 258 6.18 5.61 3.35
C ASP A 258 6.20 6.30 4.72
N LEU A 259 7.08 7.28 4.93
CA LEU A 259 7.20 7.96 6.22
C LEU A 259 6.09 8.99 6.47
N SER A 260 5.26 9.35 5.49
CA SER A 260 4.11 10.22 5.70
C SER A 260 2.91 9.45 6.27
N SER A 261 2.70 8.20 5.82
CA SER A 261 1.54 7.37 6.17
C SER A 261 1.86 6.18 7.08
N GLY A 262 3.09 5.67 7.03
CA GLY A 262 3.51 4.42 7.67
C GLY A 262 3.20 3.17 6.86
N GLU A 263 2.67 3.31 5.65
CA GLU A 263 2.32 2.19 4.76
C GLU A 263 3.56 1.41 4.33
N CYS A 264 3.48 0.08 4.35
CA CYS A 264 4.52 -0.78 3.78
C CYS A 264 4.35 -0.91 2.26
N LEU A 265 5.35 -0.45 1.52
CA LEU A 265 5.40 -0.54 0.06
C LEU A 265 5.91 -1.90 -0.43
N THR A 266 6.51 -2.71 0.45
CA THR A 266 7.03 -4.04 0.12
C THR A 266 6.00 -5.15 0.34
N ALA A 267 5.09 -4.97 1.29
CA ALA A 267 4.09 -5.97 1.66
C ALA A 267 2.76 -5.27 1.98
N PRO A 268 1.75 -5.38 1.12
CA PRO A 268 0.42 -4.79 1.36
C PRO A 268 -0.19 -5.28 2.69
N GLU A 269 -1.01 -4.44 3.33
CA GLU A 269 -1.71 -4.70 4.61
C GLU A 269 -0.84 -4.73 5.88
N VAL A 270 0.47 -4.52 5.74
CA VAL A 270 1.39 -4.32 6.86
C VAL A 270 1.72 -2.82 6.93
N ALA A 271 1.72 -2.24 8.12
CA ALA A 271 2.05 -0.83 8.31
C ALA A 271 2.81 -0.62 9.61
N LEU A 272 3.55 0.48 9.67
CA LEU A 272 4.20 0.90 10.91
C LEU A 272 3.14 1.27 11.95
N GLN A 273 3.37 0.86 13.20
CA GLN A 273 2.52 1.27 14.31
C GLN A 273 2.66 2.79 14.51
N SER A 274 1.59 3.53 14.25
CA SER A 274 1.57 4.98 14.38
C SER A 274 1.26 5.44 15.80
N HIS A 275 1.90 6.52 16.24
CA HIS A 275 1.56 7.24 17.46
C HIS A 275 1.02 8.64 17.14
N ALA A 276 0.29 9.25 18.08
CA ALA A 276 -0.17 10.62 17.89
C ALA A 276 1.01 11.55 17.99
N VAL A 277 1.13 12.48 17.05
CA VAL A 277 2.10 13.56 17.12
C VAL A 277 1.39 14.87 16.88
N ARG A 278 1.79 15.90 17.62
CA ARG A 278 1.36 17.28 17.37
C ARG A 278 2.52 18.23 17.47
N VAL A 279 2.45 19.31 16.69
CA VAL A 279 3.46 20.37 16.69
C VAL A 279 2.81 21.68 17.12
N ILE A 280 3.27 22.24 18.24
CA ILE A 280 2.80 23.52 18.80
C ILE A 280 3.96 24.50 18.80
N GLY A 281 3.96 25.43 17.86
CA GLY A 281 5.11 26.31 17.61
C GLY A 281 6.33 25.49 17.19
N ASN A 282 7.34 25.43 18.07
CA ASN A 282 8.56 24.64 17.86
C ASN A 282 8.61 23.35 18.69
N ARG A 283 7.55 22.99 19.43
CA ARG A 283 7.51 21.80 20.29
C ARG A 283 6.83 20.64 19.57
N VAL A 284 7.46 19.47 19.56
CA VAL A 284 6.89 18.21 19.06
C VAL A 284 6.48 17.36 20.27
N GLU A 285 5.20 17.04 20.34
CA GLU A 285 4.63 16.22 21.40
C GLU A 285 4.03 14.94 20.83
N VAL A 286 4.26 13.82 21.50
CA VAL A 286 3.77 12.50 21.11
C VAL A 286 2.86 11.93 22.19
N ARG A 287 1.79 11.26 21.77
CA ARG A 287 0.96 10.42 22.63
C ARG A 287 0.95 9.01 22.07
N LEU A 288 1.42 8.07 22.88
CA LEU A 288 1.60 6.68 22.49
C LEU A 288 0.24 5.99 22.33
N SER A 289 0.02 5.36 21.18
CA SER A 289 -1.04 4.38 20.99
C SER A 289 -0.72 3.09 21.75
N SER A 290 -1.66 2.65 22.59
CA SER A 290 -1.61 1.38 23.33
C SER A 290 -1.68 0.15 22.43
#